data_AF-A0A924WTZ9-F1
#
_entry.id   AF-A0A924WTZ9-F1
#
_cell.length_a   1.000
_cell.length_b   1.000
_cell.length_c   1.000
_cell.angle_alpha   90.00
_cell.angle_beta   90.00
_cell.angle_gamma   90.00
#
_symmetry.space_group_name_H-M   'P 1'
#
loop_
_entity.id
_entity.type
_entity.pdbx_description
1 polymer ?
#
loop_
_entity_poly.entity_id
_entity_poly.type
_entity_poly.pdbx_seq_one_letter_code
_entity_poly.pdbx_strand_id
1 'polypeptide(L)' 'NPHIGYENATRVALEALRTGRPVAELVLEMGLLDATTLYDILRPEVLTRPRRRP' A
#
# COMPACT_ATOMS: atom_id res chain seq x y z
N ASN A 1 11.04 -4.64 -1.87
CA ASN A 1 10.35 -5.75 -1.19
C ASN A 1 9.13 -6.09 -2.04
N PRO A 2 8.93 -7.32 -2.56
CA PRO A 2 7.78 -7.65 -3.39
C PRO A 2 6.53 -7.50 -2.52
N HIS A 3 5.91 -6.33 -2.65
CA HIS A 3 5.06 -5.68 -1.66
C HIS A 3 4.00 -6.66 -1.13
N ILE A 4 4.06 -6.99 0.16
CA ILE A 4 3.09 -7.79 0.94
C ILE A 4 2.69 -9.18 0.42
N GLY A 5 3.20 -9.62 -0.73
CA GLY A 5 2.56 -10.65 -1.52
C GLY A 5 1.40 -10.07 -2.33
N TYR A 6 1.39 -10.33 -3.64
CA TYR A 6 0.36 -9.84 -4.58
C TYR A 6 -1.06 -10.17 -4.13
N GLU A 7 -1.22 -11.35 -3.51
CA GLU A 7 -2.50 -11.83 -2.98
C GLU A 7 -3.03 -10.95 -1.84
N ASN A 8 -2.18 -10.59 -0.88
CA ASN A 8 -2.54 -9.68 0.21
C ASN A 8 -2.82 -8.26 -0.30
N ALA A 9 -2.00 -7.76 -1.23
CA ALA A 9 -2.24 -6.46 -1.86
C ALA A 9 -3.60 -6.42 -2.57
N THR A 10 -3.92 -7.48 -3.30
CA THR A 10 -5.21 -7.63 -4.00
C THR A 10 -6.38 -7.70 -3.03
N ARG A 11 -6.24 -8.48 -1.94
CA ARG A 11 -7.27 -8.61 -0.91
C ARG A 11 -7.59 -7.28 -0.24
N VAL A 12 -6.55 -6.52 0.13
CA VAL A 12 -6.71 -5.20 0.74
C VAL A 12 -7.33 -4.21 -0.25
N ALA A 13 -6.89 -4.20 -1.52
CA ALA A 13 -7.47 -3.31 -2.54
C ALA A 13 -8.96 -3.60 -2.77
N LEU A 14 -9.35 -4.88 -2.82
CA LEU A 14 -10.75 -5.30 -2.90
C LEU A 14 -11.53 -4.84 -1.66
N GLU A 15 -11.00 -5.03 -0.47
CA GLU A 15 -11.69 -4.64 0.77
C GLU A 15 -11.84 -3.12 0.89
N ALA A 16 -10.82 -2.36 0.50
CA ALA A 16 -10.87 -0.90 0.41
C ALA A 16 -11.95 -0.44 -0.58
N LEU A 17 -12.04 -1.09 -1.75
CA LEU A 17 -13.07 -0.79 -2.74
C LEU A 17 -14.48 -1.13 -2.22
N ARG A 18 -14.62 -2.24 -1.50
CA ARG A 18 -15.92 -2.73 -0.98
C ARG A 18 -16.45 -1.88 0.18
N THR A 19 -15.55 -1.45 1.07
CA THR A 19 -15.89 -0.75 2.31
C THR A 19 -15.75 0.77 2.19
N GLY A 20 -15.06 1.26 1.15
CA GLY A 20 -14.69 2.67 1.02
C GLY A 20 -13.61 3.10 2.02
N ARG A 21 -13.01 2.17 2.76
CA ARG A 21 -11.99 2.49 3.77
C ARG A 21 -10.61 2.69 3.13
N PRO A 22 -9.74 3.50 3.75
CA PRO A 22 -8.38 3.68 3.25
C PRO A 22 -7.58 2.37 3.29
N VAL A 23 -6.92 2.04 2.17
CA VAL A 23 -5.97 0.92 2.06
C VAL A 23 -4.94 0.95 3.20
N ALA A 24 -4.46 2.15 3.56
CA ALA A 24 -3.52 2.39 4.64
C ALA A 24 -3.99 1.85 6.01
N GLU A 25 -5.25 2.06 6.37
CA GLU A 25 -5.80 1.53 7.63
C GLU A 25 -5.91 0.02 7.58
N LEU A 26 -6.41 -0.51 6.46
CA LEU A 26 -6.62 -1.94 6.27
C LEU A 26 -5.31 -2.74 6.31
N VAL A 27 -4.22 -2.21 5.73
CA VAL A 27 -2.91 -2.90 5.80
C VAL A 27 -2.30 -2.87 7.20
N LEU A 28 -2.56 -1.82 7.98
CA LEU A 28 -2.10 -1.68 9.36
C LEU A 28 -2.90 -2.60 10.28
N GLU A 29 -4.24 -2.61 10.16
CA GLU A 29 -5.13 -3.50 10.92
C GLU A 29 -4.81 -4.97 10.67
N MET A 30 -4.51 -5.34 9.42
CA MET A 30 -4.20 -6.72 9.07
C MET A 30 -2.73 -7.10 9.35
N GLY A 31 -1.90 -6.17 9.84
CA GLY A 31 -0.47 -6.42 10.08
C GLY A 31 0.31 -6.80 8.81
N LEU A 32 -0.22 -6.44 7.64
CA LEU A 32 0.35 -6.81 6.35
C LEU A 32 1.52 -5.89 6.00
N LEU A 33 1.37 -4.59 6.22
CA LEU A 33 2.44 -3.61 6.07
C LEU A 33 2.74 -2.95 7.39
N ASP A 34 4.03 -2.79 7.65
CA ASP A 34 4.51 -1.92 8.70
C ASP A 34 4.29 -0.45 8.34
N ALA A 35 4.01 0.36 9.35
CA ALA A 35 3.79 1.80 9.22
C ALA A 35 4.97 2.50 8.52
N THR A 36 6.19 2.02 8.70
CA THR A 36 7.40 2.52 8.02
C THR A 36 7.36 2.32 6.51
N THR A 37 6.91 1.15 6.04
CA THR A 37 6.80 0.89 4.59
C THR A 37 5.63 1.66 3.98
N LEU A 38 4.52 1.79 4.71
CA LEU A 38 3.41 2.64 4.30
C LEU A 38 3.87 4.10 4.17
N TYR A 39 4.61 4.60 5.17
CA TYR A 39 5.19 5.94 5.15
C TYR A 39 6.11 6.12 3.95
N ASP A 40 7.00 5.16 3.66
CA ASP A 40 7.91 5.21 2.51
C ASP A 40 7.18 5.30 1.17
N ILE A 41 6.02 4.64 1.02
CA ILE A 41 5.19 4.69 -0.19
C ILE A 41 4.41 6.00 -0.27
N LEU A 42 3.94 6.51 0.87
CA LEU A 42 3.20 7.78 0.98
C LEU A 42 4.10 9.01 0.99
N ARG A 43 5.44 8.87 0.89
CA ARG A 43 6.33 10.02 0.81
C ARG A 43 6.03 10.84 -0.46
N PRO A 44 5.75 12.14 -0.34
CA PRO A 44 5.51 13.01 -1.49
C PRO A 44 6.71 13.04 -2.45
N GLU A 45 7.93 12.82 -1.96
CA GLU A 45 9.14 12.68 -2.80
C GLU A 45 9.11 11.46 -3.74
N VAL A 46 8.34 10.42 -3.39
CA VAL A 46 8.15 9.20 -4.21
C VAL A 46 6.95 9.34 -5.13
N LEU A 47 5.89 10.04 -4.70
CA LEU A 47 4.67 10.29 -5.48
C LEU A 47 4.87 11.31 -6.63
N THR A 48 5.84 12.20 -6.51
CA THR A 48 6.12 13.26 -7.51
C THR A 48 7.23 12.90 -8.49
N ARG A 49 7.91 11.76 -8.30
CA ARG A 49 8.93 11.27 -9.24
C ARG A 49 8.39 10.08 -10.00
N PRO A 50 7.96 10.25 -11.27
CA PRO A 50 7.69 9.09 -12.11
C PRO A 50 8.97 8.27 -12.19
N ARG A 51 8.94 7.04 -11.67
CA ARG A 51 10.02 6.09 -11.86
C ARG A 51 10.05 5.75 -13.35
N ARG A 52 10.85 6.51 -14.10
CA ARG A 52 11.21 6.22 -15.48
C ARG A 52 11.87 4.84 -15.46
N ARG A 53 11.15 3.81 -15.90
CA ARG A 53 11.74 2.49 -16.17
C ARG A 53 12.86 2.69 -17.22
N PRO A 54 14.07 2.14 -17.02
CA PRO A 54 15.00 1.95 -18.13
C PRO A 54 14.44 0.93 -19.13
#